data_AF-A0A4Q2YH41-F1
#
_entry.id   AF-A0A4Q2YH41-F1
#
_cell.length_a   1.000
_cell.length_b   1.000
_cell.length_c   1.000
_cell.angle_alpha   90.00
_cell.angle_beta   90.00
_cell.angle_gamma   90.00
#
_symmetry.space_group_name_H-M   'P 1'
#
loop_
_entity.id
_entity.type
_entity.pdbx_description
1 polymer ?
#
loop_
_entity_poly.entity_id
_entity_poly.type
_entity_poly.pdbx_seq_one_letter_code
_entity_poly.pdbx_strand_id
1 'polypeptide(L)'
;MNTTPDEVLLALWLDDELQGEDLAKVESWALTQPDQIAAREEIRAWRKTIAAALPAVEEPPYPDFFNSRITKEIRAMQATPEPSAPAARPSLWRWLFPATAFAGMALAFWVGTKTHSTGSSTVADNGGAGSTPVWYIPEQGVDAQWVRGTGTSTVILLNGVNAIPDSMDFTETAMIQHAKESDSTAGAGSPGPTKISR
;
A
#
# COMPACT_ATOMS: atom_id res chain seq x y z
N MET A 1 -31.69 11.15 -38.65
CA MET A 1 -30.27 11.54 -38.62
C MET A 1 -29.63 10.76 -37.48
N ASN A 2 -28.74 9.81 -37.77
CA ASN A 2 -28.02 9.03 -36.75
C ASN A 2 -26.80 9.84 -36.32
N THR A 3 -27.00 10.78 -35.41
CA THR A 3 -25.91 11.42 -34.69
C THR A 3 -25.30 10.41 -33.73
N THR A 4 -23.97 10.29 -33.75
CA THR A 4 -23.24 9.53 -32.74
C THR A 4 -23.63 10.03 -31.35
N PRO A 5 -24.03 9.14 -30.41
CA PRO A 5 -24.37 9.52 -29.06
C PRO A 5 -23.13 10.06 -28.34
N ASP A 6 -23.39 10.90 -27.34
CA ASP A 6 -22.34 11.42 -26.48
C ASP A 6 -21.65 10.27 -25.73
N GLU A 7 -20.37 10.44 -25.42
CA GLU A 7 -19.54 9.40 -24.79
C GLU A 7 -20.10 8.98 -23.43
N VAL A 8 -20.63 9.95 -22.66
CA VAL A 8 -21.29 9.70 -21.37
C VAL A 8 -22.57 8.88 -21.54
N LEU A 9 -23.37 9.17 -22.57
CA LEU A 9 -24.60 8.41 -22.85
C LEU A 9 -24.28 6.99 -23.31
N LEU A 10 -23.21 6.83 -24.11
CA LEU A 10 -22.75 5.52 -24.53
C LEU A 10 -22.27 4.68 -23.33
N ALA A 11 -21.50 5.27 -22.41
CA ALA A 11 -21.06 4.60 -21.20
C ALA A 11 -22.24 4.14 -20.34
N LEU A 12 -23.21 5.03 -20.07
CA LEU A 12 -24.44 4.67 -19.32
C LEU A 12 -25.27 3.59 -20.02
N TRP A 13 -25.27 3.57 -21.35
CA TRP A 13 -25.96 2.54 -22.13
C TRP A 13 -25.25 1.18 -22.06
N LEU A 14 -23.92 1.16 -22.16
CA LEU A 14 -23.11 -0.04 -21.89
C LEU A 14 -23.31 -0.53 -20.45
N ASP A 15 -23.54 0.40 -19.53
CA ASP A 15 -23.78 0.09 -18.13
C ASP A 15 -25.20 -0.39 -17.78
N ASP A 16 -26.11 -0.42 -18.76
CA ASP A 16 -27.55 -0.68 -18.53
C ASP A 16 -28.21 0.30 -17.54
N GLU A 17 -27.61 1.48 -17.35
CA GLU A 17 -28.12 2.53 -16.47
C GLU A 17 -28.93 3.59 -17.23
N LEU A 18 -28.81 3.61 -18.56
CA LEU A 18 -29.56 4.54 -19.40
C LEU A 18 -31.06 4.15 -19.45
N GLN A 19 -31.95 5.13 -19.33
CA GLN A 19 -33.41 4.91 -19.30
C GLN A 19 -34.16 5.90 -20.19
N GLY A 20 -35.42 5.58 -20.50
CA GLY A 20 -36.35 6.50 -21.15
C GLY A 20 -36.02 6.78 -22.63
N GLU A 21 -36.20 8.03 -23.03
CA GLU A 21 -36.07 8.46 -24.43
C GLU A 21 -34.63 8.32 -24.96
N ASP A 22 -33.64 8.56 -24.10
CA ASP A 22 -32.23 8.52 -24.51
C ASP A 22 -31.76 7.09 -24.77
N LEU A 23 -32.30 6.10 -24.05
CA LEU A 23 -32.11 4.68 -24.38
C LEU A 23 -32.61 4.39 -25.79
N ALA A 24 -33.83 4.81 -26.14
CA ALA A 24 -34.40 4.52 -27.46
C ALA A 24 -33.57 5.14 -28.60
N LYS A 25 -33.02 6.34 -28.37
CA LYS A 25 -32.10 7.00 -29.30
C LYS A 25 -30.81 6.18 -29.48
N VAL A 26 -30.13 5.85 -28.38
CA VAL A 26 -28.87 5.10 -28.42
C VAL A 26 -29.09 3.70 -29.02
N GLU A 27 -30.19 3.02 -28.71
CA GLU A 27 -30.50 1.70 -29.28
C GLU A 27 -30.73 1.77 -30.79
N SER A 28 -31.44 2.79 -31.29
CA SER A 28 -31.64 2.98 -32.73
C SER A 28 -30.33 3.20 -33.49
N TRP A 29 -29.34 3.84 -32.85
CA TRP A 29 -27.99 4.01 -33.37
C TRP A 29 -27.14 2.73 -33.22
N ALA A 30 -27.29 2.00 -32.11
CA ALA A 30 -26.53 0.78 -31.82
C ALA A 30 -26.90 -0.36 -32.79
N LEU A 31 -28.14 -0.41 -33.30
CA LEU A 31 -28.55 -1.37 -34.33
C LEU A 31 -27.70 -1.28 -35.60
N THR A 32 -27.07 -0.13 -35.87
CA THR A 32 -26.16 0.02 -37.02
C THR A 32 -24.70 -0.30 -36.69
N GLN A 33 -24.40 -0.71 -35.44
CA GLN A 33 -23.05 -0.95 -34.93
C GLN A 33 -22.96 -2.26 -34.14
N PRO A 34 -22.65 -3.38 -34.84
CA PRO A 34 -22.58 -4.69 -34.20
C PRO A 34 -21.50 -4.75 -33.10
N ASP A 35 -20.39 -4.03 -33.26
CA ASP A 35 -19.29 -4.01 -32.29
C ASP A 35 -19.74 -3.47 -30.92
N GLN A 36 -20.60 -2.44 -30.90
CA GLN A 36 -21.12 -1.87 -29.66
C GLN A 36 -22.12 -2.79 -28.96
N ILE A 37 -22.90 -3.55 -29.75
CA ILE A 37 -23.81 -4.57 -29.22
C ILE A 37 -22.99 -5.71 -28.60
N ALA A 38 -21.95 -6.18 -29.28
CA ALA A 38 -21.06 -7.21 -28.76
C ALA A 38 -20.38 -6.78 -27.45
N ALA A 39 -19.85 -5.56 -27.39
CA ALA A 39 -19.25 -5.00 -26.17
C ALA A 39 -20.24 -4.98 -25.00
N ARG A 40 -21.49 -4.56 -25.24
CA ARG A 40 -22.55 -4.58 -24.21
C ARG A 40 -22.87 -5.99 -23.72
N GLU A 41 -22.92 -6.96 -24.62
CA GLU A 41 -23.16 -8.37 -24.26
C GLU A 41 -22.01 -8.97 -23.45
N GLU A 42 -20.76 -8.66 -23.80
CA GLU A 42 -19.58 -9.07 -23.04
C GLU A 42 -19.60 -8.53 -21.61
N ILE A 43 -19.91 -7.24 -21.44
CA ILE A 43 -20.02 -6.61 -20.12
C ILE A 43 -21.12 -7.29 -19.28
N ARG A 44 -22.28 -7.57 -19.88
CA ARG A 44 -23.37 -8.30 -19.20
C ARG A 44 -22.98 -9.72 -18.81
N ALA A 45 -22.28 -10.43 -19.70
CA ALA A 45 -21.78 -11.78 -19.43
C ALA A 45 -20.78 -11.77 -18.27
N TRP A 46 -19.89 -10.78 -18.22
CA TRP A 46 -18.94 -10.61 -17.13
C TRP A 46 -19.65 -10.30 -15.80
N ARG A 47 -20.61 -9.38 -15.79
CA ARG A 47 -21.43 -9.09 -14.59
C ARG A 47 -22.17 -10.33 -14.08
N LYS A 48 -22.73 -11.13 -14.99
CA LYS A 48 -23.40 -12.39 -14.63
C LYS A 48 -22.44 -13.38 -14.01
N THR A 49 -21.22 -13.48 -14.55
CA THR A 49 -20.16 -14.34 -14.01
C THR A 49 -19.77 -13.91 -12.59
N ILE A 50 -19.58 -12.60 -12.37
CA ILE A 50 -19.29 -12.05 -11.04
C ILE A 50 -20.43 -12.31 -10.08
N ALA A 51 -21.68 -12.01 -10.48
CA ALA A 51 -22.84 -12.22 -9.65
C ALA A 51 -23.06 -13.69 -9.28
N ALA A 52 -22.68 -14.63 -10.16
CA ALA A 52 -22.74 -16.06 -9.88
C ALA A 52 -21.61 -16.54 -8.95
N ALA A 53 -20.45 -15.86 -8.97
CA ALA A 53 -19.31 -16.17 -8.10
C ALA A 53 -19.45 -15.54 -6.70
N LEU A 54 -20.17 -14.43 -6.58
CA LEU A 54 -20.42 -13.82 -5.28
C LEU A 54 -21.39 -14.68 -4.46
N PRO A 55 -21.07 -14.99 -3.19
CA PRO A 55 -22.03 -15.61 -2.30
C PRO A 55 -23.24 -14.68 -2.15
N ALA A 56 -24.41 -15.28 -1.89
CA ALA A 56 -25.59 -14.52 -1.51
C ALA A 56 -25.21 -13.56 -0.37
N VAL A 57 -25.72 -12.33 -0.42
CA VAL A 57 -25.46 -11.32 0.60
C VAL A 57 -25.99 -11.86 1.94
N GLU A 58 -25.10 -12.49 2.70
CA GLU A 58 -25.37 -12.98 4.04
C GLU A 58 -24.91 -11.88 4.99
N GLU A 59 -25.86 -11.36 5.77
CA GLU A 59 -25.53 -10.37 6.79
C GLU A 59 -24.61 -11.03 7.82
N PRO A 60 -23.44 -10.43 8.14
CA PRO A 60 -22.55 -10.99 9.14
C PRO A 60 -23.32 -11.22 10.46
N PRO A 61 -23.05 -12.30 11.22
CA PRO A 61 -23.83 -12.64 12.41
C PRO A 61 -23.82 -11.56 13.51
N TYR A 62 -22.91 -10.58 13.44
CA TYR A 62 -22.83 -9.44 14.36
C TYR A 62 -22.53 -8.13 13.60
N PRO A 63 -23.50 -7.55 12.88
CA PRO A 63 -23.27 -6.35 12.09
C PRO A 63 -22.94 -5.15 13.00
N ASP A 64 -23.56 -5.08 14.18
CA ASP A 64 -23.32 -4.03 15.18
C ASP A 64 -21.88 -4.04 15.72
N PHE A 65 -21.26 -5.21 15.88
CA PHE A 65 -19.89 -5.31 16.35
C PHE A 65 -18.91 -4.75 15.31
N PHE A 66 -19.10 -5.12 14.04
CA PHE A 66 -18.32 -4.60 12.92
C PHE A 66 -18.45 -3.07 12.81
N ASN A 67 -19.68 -2.56 12.86
CA ASN A 67 -19.98 -1.13 12.84
C ASN A 67 -19.37 -0.39 14.04
N SER A 68 -19.39 -1.02 15.23
CA SER A 68 -18.77 -0.45 16.44
C SER A 68 -17.24 -0.35 16.32
N ARG A 69 -16.60 -1.26 15.58
CA ARG A 69 -15.14 -1.23 15.36
C ARG A 69 -14.77 -0.14 14.36
N ILE A 70 -15.50 -0.03 13.25
CA ILE A 70 -15.30 1.04 12.26
C ILE A 70 -15.46 2.41 12.92
N THR A 71 -16.53 2.60 13.70
CA THR A 71 -16.78 3.89 14.38
C THR A 71 -15.69 4.23 15.41
N LYS A 72 -15.17 3.23 16.14
CA LYS A 72 -14.03 3.43 17.04
C LYS A 72 -12.77 3.82 16.27
N GLU A 73 -12.48 3.17 15.15
CA GLU A 73 -11.30 3.44 14.34
C GLU A 73 -11.37 4.83 13.69
N ILE A 74 -12.51 5.19 13.11
CA ILE A 74 -12.78 6.54 12.59
C ILE A 74 -12.56 7.59 13.69
N ARG A 75 -13.08 7.33 14.90
CA ARG A 75 -12.87 8.22 16.04
C ARG A 75 -11.39 8.29 16.45
N ALA A 76 -10.65 7.20 16.42
CA ALA A 76 -9.23 7.18 16.74
C ALA A 76 -8.40 7.97 15.72
N MET A 77 -8.71 7.84 14.43
CA MET A 77 -8.09 8.63 13.36
C MET A 77 -8.38 10.13 13.52
N GLN A 78 -9.63 10.48 13.84
CA GLN A 78 -10.06 11.86 14.10
C GLN A 78 -9.52 12.43 15.42
N ALA A 79 -9.29 11.57 16.41
CA ALA A 79 -8.79 11.94 17.73
C ALA A 79 -7.26 11.96 17.80
N THR A 80 -6.54 11.84 16.68
CA THR A 80 -5.10 12.16 16.63
C THR A 80 -4.95 13.59 17.16
N PRO A 81 -4.44 13.76 18.39
CA PRO A 81 -4.36 15.08 18.97
C PRO A 81 -3.29 15.83 18.20
N GLU A 82 -3.61 17.04 17.71
CA GLU A 82 -2.56 18.00 17.42
C GLU A 82 -1.64 18.07 18.66
N PRO A 83 -0.31 18.08 18.49
CA PRO A 83 0.60 18.10 19.62
C PRO A 83 0.35 19.36 20.45
N SER A 84 -0.46 19.24 21.50
CA SER A 84 -0.61 20.30 22.49
C SER A 84 0.78 20.56 23.07
N ALA A 85 1.28 21.77 22.87
CA ALA A 85 2.60 22.18 23.30
C ALA A 85 2.78 21.86 24.80
N PRO A 86 3.94 21.31 25.22
CA PRO A 86 4.15 20.95 26.61
C PRO A 86 4.01 22.20 27.48
N ALA A 87 3.04 22.18 28.40
CA ALA A 87 2.83 23.25 29.36
C ALA A 87 4.13 23.51 30.14
N ALA A 88 4.64 24.74 29.99
CA ALA A 88 5.86 25.19 30.64
C ALA A 88 5.71 25.11 32.17
N ARG A 89 6.37 24.12 32.79
CA ARG A 89 6.48 24.04 34.25
C ARG A 89 7.49 25.07 34.75
N PRO A 90 7.23 25.77 35.87
CA PRO A 90 8.06 26.88 36.31
C PRO A 90 9.47 26.43 36.70
N SER A 91 10.40 27.21 36.17
CA SER A 91 11.86 27.09 36.23
C SER A 91 12.41 27.43 37.62
N LEU A 92 12.42 26.46 38.54
CA LEU A 92 13.20 26.54 39.79
C LEU A 92 14.25 25.43 39.94
N TRP A 93 14.21 24.39 39.09
CA TRP A 93 15.17 23.27 39.13
C TRP A 93 16.37 23.45 38.19
N ARG A 94 16.38 24.53 37.38
CA ARG A 94 17.38 24.79 36.34
C ARG A 94 18.76 25.22 36.87
N TRP A 95 18.88 25.48 38.18
CA TRP A 95 20.12 25.90 38.84
C TRP A 95 20.93 24.74 39.45
N LEU A 96 20.41 23.51 39.49
CA LEU A 96 21.16 22.32 39.95
C LEU A 96 21.90 21.58 38.83
N PHE A 97 21.74 22.01 37.56
CA PHE A 97 22.29 21.31 36.40
C PHE A 97 23.80 21.45 36.12
N PRO A 98 24.57 22.46 36.58
CA PRO A 98 25.99 22.49 36.23
C PRO A 98 26.80 21.45 37.01
N ALA A 99 26.35 21.02 38.19
CA ALA A 99 27.06 20.02 39.01
C ALA A 99 26.85 18.56 38.52
N THR A 100 25.69 18.25 37.94
CA THR A 100 25.39 16.89 37.42
C THR A 100 26.09 16.60 36.10
N ALA A 101 26.36 17.62 35.28
CA ALA A 101 27.07 17.47 34.01
C ALA A 101 28.53 16.98 34.20
N PHE A 102 29.26 17.53 35.18
CA PHE A 102 30.64 17.10 35.47
C PHE A 102 30.70 15.69 36.07
N ALA A 103 29.73 15.32 36.91
CA ALA A 103 29.63 13.96 37.46
C ALA A 103 29.36 12.92 36.36
N GLY A 104 28.50 13.23 35.39
CA GLY A 104 28.22 12.35 34.25
C GLY A 104 29.44 12.11 33.35
N MET A 105 30.24 13.16 33.08
CA MET A 105 31.48 13.02 32.29
C MET A 105 32.52 12.14 32.99
N ALA A 106 32.72 12.30 34.31
CA ALA A 106 33.66 11.47 35.06
C ALA A 106 33.24 9.99 35.08
N LEU A 107 31.93 9.72 35.18
CA LEU A 107 31.38 8.36 35.20
C LEU A 107 31.48 7.69 33.82
N ALA A 108 31.22 8.42 32.73
CA ALA A 108 31.40 7.93 31.36
C ALA A 108 32.87 7.64 31.04
N PHE A 109 33.80 8.49 31.50
CA PHE A 109 35.24 8.26 31.34
C PHE A 109 35.73 7.04 32.16
N TRP A 110 35.22 6.85 33.37
CA TRP A 110 35.56 5.67 34.19
C TRP A 110 35.00 4.36 33.63
N VAL A 111 33.79 4.37 33.05
CA VAL A 111 33.23 3.20 32.36
C VAL A 111 33.98 2.91 31.05
N GLY A 112 34.34 3.94 30.28
CA GLY A 112 35.11 3.78 29.03
C GLY A 112 36.54 3.27 29.23
N THR A 113 37.16 3.51 30.38
CA THR A 113 38.51 2.98 30.69
C THR A 113 38.51 1.51 31.12
N LYS A 114 37.35 0.95 31.51
CA LYS A 114 37.21 -0.48 31.83
C LYS A 114 36.83 -1.38 30.65
N THR A 115 36.47 -0.81 29.49
CA THR A 115 36.04 -1.58 28.31
C THR A 115 37.14 -1.84 27.28
N HIS A 116 38.41 -1.50 27.57
CA HIS A 116 39.56 -2.02 26.81
C HIS A 116 39.88 -3.46 27.21
N SER A 117 38.96 -4.38 26.90
CA SER A 117 39.17 -5.82 26.91
C SER A 117 38.25 -6.42 25.85
N THR A 118 38.80 -6.62 24.66
CA THR A 118 38.47 -7.68 23.68
C THR A 118 37.09 -8.34 23.82
N GLY A 119 36.19 -8.02 22.89
CA GLY A 119 34.95 -8.76 22.75
C GLY A 119 34.04 -8.15 21.69
N SER A 120 34.05 -8.76 20.51
CA SER A 120 33.10 -8.54 19.40
C SER A 120 31.71 -8.18 19.91
N SER A 121 31.35 -6.90 19.82
CA SER A 121 30.04 -6.41 20.22
C SER A 121 29.32 -5.94 18.96
N THR A 122 28.30 -6.73 18.63
CA THR A 122 27.22 -6.46 17.68
C THR A 122 26.89 -4.97 17.63
N VAL A 123 27.09 -4.38 16.46
CA VAL A 123 26.60 -3.04 16.14
C VAL A 123 25.07 -3.11 16.20
N ALA A 124 24.50 -2.64 17.31
CA ALA A 124 23.12 -2.20 17.34
C ALA A 124 23.04 -0.94 16.46
N ASP A 125 22.70 -1.16 15.20
CA ASP A 125 22.40 -0.11 14.23
C ASP A 125 21.04 0.51 14.60
N ASN A 126 21.09 1.51 15.47
CA ASN A 126 20.03 2.49 15.61
C ASN A 126 20.29 3.59 14.57
N GLY A 127 19.81 3.40 13.35
CA GLY A 127 20.16 4.27 12.24
C GLY A 127 19.39 4.06 10.95
N GLY A 128 18.06 4.15 10.98
CA GLY A 128 17.29 4.37 9.75
C GLY A 128 15.82 3.98 9.87
N ALA A 129 14.94 4.95 9.67
CA ALA A 129 13.54 4.72 9.37
C ALA A 129 13.42 3.96 8.03
N GLY A 130 13.65 2.66 8.07
CA GLY A 130 13.28 1.70 7.04
C GLY A 130 12.26 0.79 7.69
N SER A 131 11.02 0.87 7.22
CA SER A 131 9.94 -0.06 7.58
C SER A 131 10.49 -1.48 7.64
N THR A 132 10.55 -2.08 8.83
CA THR A 132 10.76 -3.52 8.96
C THR A 132 9.58 -4.17 8.25
N PRO A 133 9.78 -4.91 7.15
CA PRO A 133 8.66 -5.51 6.44
C PRO A 133 7.90 -6.44 7.39
N VAL A 134 6.60 -6.21 7.50
CA VAL A 134 5.70 -7.08 8.28
C VAL A 134 5.29 -8.22 7.36
N TRP A 135 5.67 -9.45 7.72
CA TRP A 135 5.37 -10.65 6.93
C TRP A 135 4.22 -11.41 7.58
N TYR A 136 3.31 -11.91 6.75
CA TYR A 136 2.25 -12.81 7.18
C TYR A 136 2.64 -14.24 6.83
N ILE A 137 2.77 -15.10 7.85
CA ILE A 137 3.02 -16.53 7.70
C ILE A 137 1.76 -17.25 8.22
N PRO A 138 0.93 -17.83 7.33
CA PRO A 138 -0.30 -18.49 7.74
C PRO A 138 -0.05 -19.84 8.44
N GLU A 139 1.09 -20.48 8.16
CA GLU A 139 1.43 -21.81 8.65
C GLU A 139 2.05 -21.78 10.05
N GLN A 140 1.52 -22.60 10.97
CA GLN A 140 2.08 -22.72 12.31
C GLN A 140 3.38 -23.55 12.29
N GLY A 141 4.45 -23.00 12.86
CA GLY A 141 5.76 -23.68 12.93
C GLY A 141 6.75 -23.30 11.83
N VAL A 142 6.37 -22.37 10.94
CA VAL A 142 7.30 -21.75 9.97
C VAL A 142 7.83 -20.44 10.56
N ASP A 143 9.16 -20.29 10.60
CA ASP A 143 9.84 -19.08 11.06
C ASP A 143 10.53 -18.38 9.89
N ALA A 144 10.40 -17.06 9.78
CA ALA A 144 11.00 -16.28 8.71
C ALA A 144 12.08 -15.34 9.25
N GLN A 145 13.29 -15.48 8.74
CA GLN A 145 14.40 -14.60 9.05
C GLN A 145 14.76 -13.73 7.85
N TRP A 146 14.85 -12.43 8.09
CA TRP A 146 15.33 -11.47 7.10
C TRP A 146 16.84 -11.30 7.21
N VAL A 147 17.56 -11.54 6.12
CA VAL A 147 19.00 -11.33 6.03
C VAL A 147 19.30 -10.45 4.83
N ARG A 148 20.04 -9.37 5.07
CA ARG A 148 20.57 -8.54 3.99
C ARG A 148 21.74 -9.29 3.34
N GLY A 149 21.60 -9.65 2.07
CA GLY A 149 22.65 -10.33 1.32
C GLY A 149 23.81 -9.38 0.97
N THR A 150 24.93 -9.96 0.52
CA THR A 150 26.08 -9.17 0.04
C THR A 150 25.72 -8.48 -1.28
N GLY A 151 25.28 -7.22 -1.22
CA GLY A 151 24.90 -6.40 -2.38
C GLY A 151 23.50 -5.78 -2.23
N THR A 152 22.73 -5.74 -3.33
CA THR A 152 21.33 -5.27 -3.37
C THR A 152 20.31 -6.40 -3.20
N SER A 153 20.76 -7.65 -3.01
CA SER A 153 19.89 -8.80 -2.84
C SER A 153 19.32 -8.87 -1.42
N THR A 154 18.01 -9.00 -1.32
CA THR A 154 17.32 -9.32 -0.06
C THR A 154 17.10 -10.83 0.00
N VAL A 155 17.49 -11.46 1.11
CA VAL A 155 17.29 -12.90 1.31
C VAL A 155 16.31 -13.11 2.45
N ILE A 156 15.28 -13.90 2.20
CA ILE A 156 14.28 -14.31 3.20
C ILE A 156 14.51 -15.80 3.43
N LEU A 157 14.86 -16.16 4.66
CA LEU A 157 15.09 -17.54 5.07
C LEU A 157 13.83 -18.06 5.76
N LEU A 158 13.20 -19.10 5.19
CA LEU A 158 12.04 -19.76 5.77
C LEU A 158 12.50 -21.08 6.41
N ASN A 159 12.36 -21.19 7.73
CA ASN A 159 12.63 -22.41 8.49
C ASN A 159 11.30 -23.13 8.78
N GLY A 160 11.30 -24.46 8.77
CA GLY A 160 10.10 -25.25 9.08
C GLY A 160 9.19 -25.57 7.88
N VAL A 161 9.62 -25.23 6.65
CA VAL A 161 8.95 -25.66 5.42
C VAL A 161 9.39 -27.06 5.01
N ASN A 162 8.47 -27.83 4.40
CA ASN A 162 8.81 -29.13 3.83
C ASN A 162 9.84 -28.96 2.70
N ALA A 163 10.75 -29.93 2.60
CA ALA A 163 11.73 -29.94 1.52
C ALA A 163 11.01 -29.98 0.16
N ILE A 164 11.42 -29.10 -0.74
CA ILE A 164 10.96 -29.08 -2.12
C ILE A 164 11.45 -30.37 -2.79
N PRO A 165 10.56 -31.22 -3.35
CA PRO A 165 10.99 -32.42 -4.05
C PRO A 165 11.59 -32.05 -5.41
N ASP A 166 12.62 -32.79 -5.84
CA ASP A 166 13.32 -32.55 -7.12
C ASP A 166 12.41 -32.68 -8.35
N SER A 167 11.22 -33.28 -8.22
CA SER A 167 10.21 -33.40 -9.27
C SER A 167 9.32 -32.16 -9.41
N MET A 168 9.46 -31.16 -8.55
CA MET A 168 8.64 -29.94 -8.57
C MET A 168 9.19 -28.96 -9.62
N ASP A 169 8.36 -28.61 -10.60
CA ASP A 169 8.69 -27.63 -11.64
C ASP A 169 8.18 -26.23 -11.24
N PHE A 170 9.08 -25.24 -11.25
CA PHE A 170 8.78 -23.84 -10.93
C PHE A 170 8.74 -22.94 -12.17
N THR A 171 8.92 -23.51 -13.37
CA THR A 171 9.04 -22.75 -14.62
C THR A 171 7.78 -21.92 -14.91
N GLU A 172 6.61 -22.41 -14.52
CA GLU A 172 5.33 -21.72 -14.72
C GLU A 172 5.13 -20.52 -13.78
N THR A 173 5.68 -20.57 -12.55
CA THR A 173 5.51 -19.52 -11.52
C THR A 173 6.65 -18.52 -11.48
N ALA A 174 7.83 -18.86 -12.01
CA ALA A 174 9.00 -17.98 -12.01
C ALA A 174 8.96 -16.87 -13.09
N MET A 175 8.13 -17.02 -14.13
CA MET A 175 7.96 -16.00 -15.17
C MET A 175 6.87 -14.99 -14.82
N ILE A 176 7.05 -14.24 -13.74
CA ILE A 176 6.41 -12.92 -13.64
C ILE A 176 7.33 -11.96 -14.39
N GLN A 177 7.02 -11.69 -15.66
CA GLN A 177 7.65 -10.59 -16.36
C GLN A 177 7.34 -9.32 -15.55
N HIS A 178 8.37 -8.73 -14.95
CA HIS A 178 8.29 -7.36 -14.46
C HIS A 178 8.03 -6.47 -15.68
N ALA A 179 6.75 -6.27 -16.00
CA ALA A 179 6.34 -5.12 -16.78
C ALA A 179 6.83 -3.92 -15.97
N LYS A 180 7.80 -3.19 -16.51
CA LYS A 180 8.13 -1.85 -16.02
C LYS A 180 6.85 -1.03 -16.15
N GLU A 181 6.10 -0.88 -15.07
CA GLU A 181 5.19 0.24 -14.93
C GLU A 181 6.07 1.49 -14.86
N SER A 182 6.28 2.12 -16.01
CA SER A 182 6.75 3.48 -16.08
C SER A 182 5.64 4.40 -15.58
N ASP A 183 5.70 4.74 -14.30
CA ASP A 183 4.95 5.83 -13.68
C ASP A 183 5.12 7.11 -14.51
N SER A 184 4.09 7.44 -15.29
CA SER A 184 4.08 8.58 -16.22
C SER A 184 3.51 9.86 -15.58
N THR A 185 3.50 9.94 -14.25
CA THR A 185 2.94 11.11 -13.55
C THR A 185 3.93 12.28 -13.42
N ALA A 186 5.20 12.10 -13.80
CA ALA A 186 6.21 13.15 -13.82
C ALA A 186 6.34 13.82 -15.20
N GLY A 187 5.26 14.44 -15.67
CA GLY A 187 5.21 15.17 -16.95
C GLY A 187 4.59 16.56 -16.82
N ALA A 188 4.74 17.23 -15.68
CA ALA A 188 4.33 18.63 -15.54
C ALA A 188 5.39 19.53 -16.19
N GLY A 189 4.95 20.24 -17.23
CA GLY A 189 5.80 20.97 -18.18
C GLY A 189 6.72 22.01 -17.57
N SER A 190 7.92 22.07 -18.15
CA SER A 190 8.79 23.24 -18.13
C SER A 190 8.76 23.88 -19.52
N PRO A 191 8.23 25.11 -19.69
CA PRO A 191 8.29 25.79 -20.98
C PRO A 191 9.68 26.43 -21.15
N GLY A 192 10.50 25.82 -22.00
CA GLY A 192 11.76 26.38 -22.51
C GLY A 192 11.54 27.30 -23.73
N PRO A 193 12.46 28.25 -23.98
CA PRO A 193 12.17 29.49 -24.71
C PRO A 193 12.08 29.33 -26.24
N THR A 194 11.05 29.96 -26.81
CA THR A 194 10.82 30.13 -28.25
C THR A 194 11.94 30.94 -28.90
N LYS A 195 12.72 30.30 -29.77
CA LYS A 195 13.60 30.99 -30.73
C LYS A 195 12.75 31.71 -31.78
N ILE A 196 12.80 33.04 -31.78
CA ILE A 196 12.38 33.87 -32.91
C ILE A 196 13.59 33.96 -33.84
N SER A 197 13.49 33.37 -35.04
CA SER A 197 14.45 33.64 -36.13
C SER A 197 13.72 34.42 -37.22
N ARG A 198 14.28 35.59 -37.53
CA ARG A 198 14.04 36.35 -38.75
C ARG A 198 15.23 36.16 -39.67
#